data_AF-A0A3R7XGK3-F1
#
_entry.id   AF-A0A3R7XGK3-F1
#
_cell.length_a   1.000
_cell.length_b   1.000
_cell.length_c   1.000
_cell.angle_alpha   90.00
_cell.angle_beta   90.00
_cell.angle_gamma   90.00
#
_symmetry.space_group_name_H-M   'P 1'
#
loop_
_entity.id
_entity.type
_entity.pdbx_description
1 polymer ?
#
loop_
_entity_poly.entity_id
_entity_poly.type
_entity_poly.pdbx_seq_one_letter_code
_entity_poly.pdbx_strand_id
1 'polypeptide(L)'
;MVAVVKPRVGWVGTGVMGASMVSHILKHGYEVTVFNRTLSKCEGIKKQGAQLASSPAEVAKVSDIVFGILGYPSDVRKVFLDPAWGVLSSIKSGGVIVDMTTSEPSLAKEIYEAAKLKGVSSLDAPVSGGDVGAREGTLSIMVGGDPNTVESTLPLFELMGKNIRHMGGAGAGQHTKMVNQILIATNMIGVVEGLLYAQKSGLDVEEAIRAVSAGAAGSWSISNLGPRIAKRNFDPGFFVEHFVKDMGIALKEADGMNLSLPGLALANQLYVAVKAQGHGRLGTQSLMLALEQLNGIDSSGTEIKST
;
A
#
# COMPACT_ATOMS: atom_id res chain seq x y z
N MET A 1 -4.53 15.23 38.64
CA MET A 1 -4.65 14.88 37.21
C MET A 1 -3.81 13.64 36.98
N VAL A 2 -4.42 12.51 36.66
CA VAL A 2 -3.65 11.31 36.25
C VAL A 2 -3.14 11.60 34.84
N ALA A 3 -1.82 11.67 34.66
CA ALA A 3 -1.24 11.79 33.33
C ALA A 3 -1.68 10.55 32.52
N VAL A 4 -2.39 10.76 31.41
CA VAL A 4 -2.70 9.67 30.48
C VAL A 4 -1.37 9.28 29.81
N VAL A 5 -0.79 8.17 30.26
CA VAL A 5 0.46 7.64 29.70
C VAL A 5 0.15 7.10 28.30
N LYS A 6 0.77 7.70 27.28
CA LYS A 6 0.64 7.22 25.90
C LYS A 6 1.49 5.96 25.71
N PRO A 7 1.03 4.96 24.93
CA PRO A 7 1.85 3.80 24.59
C PRO A 7 3.10 4.23 23.81
N ARG A 8 4.22 3.55 24.03
CA ARG A 8 5.45 3.74 23.24
C ARG A 8 5.30 3.04 21.90
N VAL A 9 5.58 3.75 20.81
CA VAL A 9 5.33 3.28 19.46
C VAL A 9 6.64 2.87 18.77
N GLY A 10 6.67 1.63 18.31
CA GLY A 10 7.69 1.12 17.41
C GLY A 10 7.27 1.26 15.94
N TRP A 11 8.22 1.58 15.07
CA TRP A 11 7.95 1.67 13.63
C TRP A 11 9.06 1.03 12.80
N VAL A 12 8.69 0.04 11.98
CA VAL A 12 9.61 -0.64 11.07
C VAL A 12 9.23 -0.33 9.62
N GLY A 13 10.13 0.38 8.93
CA GLY A 13 9.94 0.81 7.54
C GLY A 13 9.57 2.28 7.41
N THR A 14 10.58 3.13 7.17
CA THR A 14 10.42 4.59 6.97
C THR A 14 10.56 4.98 5.50
N GLY A 15 9.97 4.17 4.61
CA GLY A 15 9.87 4.48 3.18
C GLY A 15 8.95 5.66 2.89
N VAL A 16 8.56 5.83 1.61
CA VAL A 16 7.70 6.93 1.16
C VAL A 16 6.42 7.05 2.00
N MET A 17 5.73 5.92 2.22
CA MET A 17 4.52 5.88 3.05
C MET A 17 4.85 6.03 4.54
N GLY A 18 5.74 5.16 5.04
CA GLY A 18 5.99 5.03 6.48
C GLY A 18 6.58 6.28 7.13
N ALA A 19 7.42 7.03 6.42
CA ALA A 19 7.96 8.30 6.92
C ALA A 19 6.85 9.32 7.20
N SER A 20 5.86 9.46 6.32
CA SER A 20 4.73 10.37 6.54
C SER A 20 3.82 9.89 7.65
N MET A 21 3.50 8.60 7.70
CA MET A 21 2.63 8.00 8.71
C MET A 21 3.20 8.16 10.13
N VAL A 22 4.48 7.82 10.32
CA VAL A 22 5.14 7.95 11.64
C VAL A 22 5.33 9.41 12.07
N SER A 23 5.45 10.33 11.11
CA SER A 23 5.52 11.77 11.42
C SER A 23 4.23 12.29 12.07
N HIS A 24 3.06 11.75 11.72
CA HIS A 24 1.81 12.10 12.40
C HIS A 24 1.81 11.63 13.85
N ILE A 25 2.30 10.42 14.11
CA ILE A 25 2.42 9.87 15.47
C ILE A 25 3.34 10.75 16.33
N LEU A 26 4.51 11.13 15.81
CA LEU A 26 5.45 12.03 16.49
C LEU A 26 4.83 13.40 16.81
N LYS A 27 4.14 14.02 15.84
CA LYS A 27 3.48 15.33 16.03
C LYS A 27 2.44 15.33 17.14
N HIS A 28 1.83 14.18 17.42
CA HIS A 28 0.88 14.01 18.51
C HIS A 28 1.57 13.63 19.84
N GLY A 29 2.89 13.72 19.94
CA GLY A 29 3.63 13.59 21.20
C GLY A 29 3.76 12.16 21.72
N TYR A 30 3.70 11.16 20.85
CA TYR A 30 4.06 9.78 21.20
C TYR A 30 5.58 9.61 21.19
N GLU A 31 6.10 8.80 22.11
CA GLU A 31 7.48 8.33 22.03
C GLU A 31 7.60 7.30 20.91
N VAL A 32 8.52 7.52 19.98
CA VAL A 32 8.68 6.66 18.81
C VAL A 32 10.11 6.13 18.69
N THR A 33 10.24 4.82 18.50
CA THR A 33 11.48 4.16 18.10
C THR A 33 11.33 3.59 16.69
N VAL A 34 12.24 3.95 15.79
CA VAL A 34 12.18 3.54 14.38
C VAL A 34 13.34 2.66 13.97
N PHE A 35 13.08 1.79 12.99
CA PHE A 35 14.11 1.07 12.24
C PHE A 35 13.76 1.05 10.75
N ASN A 36 14.78 1.13 9.91
CA ASN A 36 14.66 0.87 8.48
C ASN A 36 15.94 0.18 7.98
N ARG A 37 15.80 -0.78 7.06
CA ARG A 37 16.94 -1.50 6.46
C ARG A 37 18.02 -0.56 5.92
N THR A 38 17.59 0.52 5.27
CA THR A 38 18.48 1.60 4.83
C THR A 38 18.42 2.73 5.85
N LEU A 39 19.41 2.82 6.73
CA LEU A 39 19.39 3.74 7.89
C LEU A 39 19.25 5.21 7.49
N SER A 40 19.79 5.62 6.33
CA SER A 40 19.65 7.01 5.85
C SER A 40 18.19 7.43 5.63
N LYS A 41 17.26 6.49 5.44
CA LYS A 41 15.82 6.77 5.36
C LYS A 41 15.19 7.10 6.73
N CYS A 42 15.89 6.90 7.84
CA CYS A 42 15.43 7.30 9.17
C CYS A 42 15.79 8.74 9.52
N GLU A 43 16.75 9.37 8.82
CA GLU A 43 17.31 10.68 9.21
C GLU A 43 16.24 11.78 9.34
N GLY A 44 15.28 11.84 8.40
CA GLY A 44 14.19 12.81 8.46
C GLY A 44 13.25 12.60 9.65
N ILE A 45 13.08 11.36 10.10
CA ILE A 45 12.20 10.99 11.22
C ILE A 45 12.94 11.18 12.56
N LYS A 46 14.23 10.86 12.60
CA LYS A 46 15.11 11.14 13.73
C LYS A 46 15.16 12.64 14.06
N LYS A 47 15.24 13.50 13.04
CA LYS A 47 15.18 14.97 13.21
C LYS A 47 13.85 15.46 13.81
N GLN A 48 12.78 14.67 13.70
CA GLN A 48 11.48 14.97 14.29
C GLN A 48 11.33 14.43 15.73
N GLY A 49 12.37 13.82 16.30
CA GLY A 49 12.39 13.36 17.69
C GLY A 49 12.28 11.85 17.88
N ALA A 50 12.24 11.05 16.82
CA ALA A 50 12.27 9.60 16.96
C ALA A 50 13.65 9.08 17.39
N GLN A 51 13.63 8.03 18.20
CA GLN A 51 14.82 7.24 18.53
C GLN A 51 15.10 6.23 17.43
N LEU A 52 16.37 5.96 17.16
CA LEU A 52 16.79 4.99 16.14
C LEU A 52 17.23 3.69 16.80
N ALA A 53 16.66 2.57 16.38
CA ALA A 53 17.10 1.23 16.74
C ALA A 53 17.94 0.60 15.60
N SER A 54 18.67 -0.46 15.91
CA SER A 54 19.53 -1.19 14.96
C SER A 54 18.86 -2.43 14.35
N SER A 55 17.70 -2.85 14.86
CA SER A 55 16.92 -3.98 14.36
C SER A 55 15.44 -3.85 14.74
N PRO A 56 14.52 -4.60 14.08
CA PRO A 56 13.13 -4.71 14.52
C PRO A 56 12.97 -5.26 15.93
N ALA A 57 13.81 -6.21 16.34
CA ALA A 57 13.85 -6.72 17.71
C ALA A 57 14.15 -5.62 18.75
N GLU A 58 15.12 -4.74 18.47
CA GLU A 58 15.43 -3.61 19.36
C GLU A 58 14.33 -2.55 19.39
N VAL A 59 13.63 -2.31 18.26
CA VAL A 59 12.38 -1.51 18.26
C VAL A 59 11.36 -2.14 19.20
N ALA A 60 11.13 -3.44 19.08
CA ALA A 60 10.11 -4.17 19.81
C ALA A 60 10.34 -4.19 21.32
N LYS A 61 11.60 -4.32 21.75
CA LYS A 61 12.00 -4.40 23.16
C LYS A 61 11.58 -3.19 24.00
N VAL A 62 11.53 -2.01 23.37
CA VAL A 62 11.21 -0.73 24.02
C VAL A 62 9.82 -0.19 23.68
N SER A 63 9.04 -0.91 22.87
CA SER A 63 7.73 -0.47 22.40
C SER A 63 6.60 -1.27 23.05
N ASP A 64 5.43 -0.65 23.15
CA ASP A 64 4.18 -1.30 23.57
C ASP A 64 3.36 -1.73 22.33
N ILE A 65 3.47 -0.96 21.24
CA ILE A 65 2.83 -1.25 19.94
C ILE A 65 3.87 -1.07 18.84
N VAL A 66 3.99 -2.01 17.90
CA VAL A 66 4.95 -1.94 16.77
C VAL A 66 4.23 -2.02 15.43
N PHE A 67 4.39 -0.99 14.60
CA PHE A 67 3.89 -0.95 13.24
C PHE A 67 4.96 -1.37 12.23
N GLY A 68 4.56 -2.07 11.17
CA GLY A 68 5.38 -2.36 10.00
C GLY A 68 4.76 -1.81 8.73
N ILE A 69 5.56 -1.19 7.85
CA ILE A 69 5.15 -0.88 6.48
C ILE A 69 6.31 -1.07 5.50
N LEU A 70 6.26 -2.19 4.78
CA LEU A 70 7.42 -2.80 4.14
C LEU A 70 7.22 -2.93 2.62
N GLY A 71 8.21 -3.51 1.93
CA GLY A 71 8.18 -3.64 0.47
C GLY A 71 7.42 -4.87 -0.02
N TYR A 72 7.76 -6.04 0.54
CA TYR A 72 7.30 -7.34 0.05
C TYR A 72 6.87 -8.28 1.19
N PRO A 73 6.03 -9.31 0.92
CA PRO A 73 5.66 -10.32 1.92
C PRO A 73 6.86 -11.01 2.58
N SER A 74 7.96 -11.21 1.86
CA SER A 74 9.20 -11.76 2.42
C SER A 74 9.85 -10.82 3.45
N ASP A 75 9.79 -9.49 3.23
CA ASP A 75 10.24 -8.51 4.21
C ASP A 75 9.33 -8.55 5.46
N VAL A 76 8.01 -8.65 5.27
CA VAL A 76 7.02 -8.78 6.36
C VAL A 76 7.32 -10.01 7.21
N ARG A 77 7.43 -11.18 6.57
CA ARG A 77 7.74 -12.44 7.25
C ARG A 77 9.03 -12.30 8.06
N LYS A 78 10.10 -11.76 7.47
CA LYS A 78 11.38 -11.58 8.17
C LYS A 78 11.25 -10.59 9.34
N VAL A 79 10.62 -9.44 9.14
CA VAL A 79 10.49 -8.40 10.16
C VAL A 79 9.67 -8.90 11.34
N PHE A 80 8.59 -9.65 11.13
CA PHE A 80 7.74 -10.08 12.24
C PHE A 80 8.15 -11.41 12.85
N LEU A 81 8.56 -12.41 12.05
CA LEU A 81 8.70 -13.81 12.48
C LEU A 81 10.15 -14.29 12.65
N ASP A 82 11.16 -13.52 12.22
CA ASP A 82 12.55 -13.96 12.40
C ASP A 82 12.85 -14.17 13.89
N PRO A 83 13.34 -15.37 14.29
CA PRO A 83 13.43 -15.75 15.69
C PRO A 83 14.46 -14.97 16.51
N ALA A 84 15.42 -14.32 15.86
CA ALA A 84 16.45 -13.51 16.52
C ALA A 84 16.30 -12.02 16.20
N TRP A 85 15.98 -11.69 14.95
CA TRP A 85 15.99 -10.32 14.43
C TRP A 85 14.61 -9.67 14.37
N GLY A 86 13.54 -10.48 14.35
CA GLY A 86 12.17 -10.03 14.15
C GLY A 86 11.53 -9.38 15.38
N VAL A 87 10.41 -8.70 15.17
CA VAL A 87 9.63 -8.01 16.21
C VAL A 87 9.16 -9.00 17.29
N LEU A 88 8.65 -10.17 16.87
CA LEU A 88 8.15 -11.16 17.83
C LEU A 88 9.26 -11.81 18.67
N SER A 89 10.55 -11.64 18.34
CA SER A 89 11.63 -12.17 19.19
C SER A 89 11.77 -11.41 20.52
N SER A 90 11.38 -10.13 20.55
CA SER A 90 11.69 -9.22 21.65
C SER A 90 10.51 -8.39 22.18
N ILE A 91 9.37 -8.34 21.46
CA ILE A 91 8.18 -7.65 21.98
C ILE A 91 7.69 -8.34 23.28
N LYS A 92 7.27 -7.53 24.26
CA LYS A 92 6.77 -8.03 25.54
C LYS A 92 5.35 -8.60 25.39
N SER A 93 5.02 -9.59 26.21
CA SER A 93 3.64 -10.07 26.37
C SER A 93 2.71 -8.90 26.73
N GLY A 94 1.52 -8.90 26.16
CA GLY A 94 0.56 -7.78 26.20
C GLY A 94 0.82 -6.69 25.14
N GLY A 95 1.91 -6.77 24.37
CA GLY A 95 2.17 -5.85 23.26
C GLY A 95 1.29 -6.10 22.04
N VAL A 96 1.29 -5.15 21.11
CA VAL A 96 0.55 -5.23 19.84
C VAL A 96 1.50 -5.08 18.65
N ILE A 97 1.35 -5.92 17.64
CA ILE A 97 2.02 -5.76 16.34
C ILE A 97 1.01 -5.48 15.23
N VAL A 98 1.34 -4.56 14.33
CA VAL A 98 0.45 -4.12 13.25
C VAL A 98 1.20 -4.11 11.93
N ASP A 99 0.82 -4.98 10.99
CA ASP A 99 1.34 -4.93 9.62
C ASP A 99 0.45 -4.07 8.72
N MET A 100 0.95 -2.91 8.30
CA MET A 100 0.26 -2.00 7.38
C MET A 100 0.70 -2.16 5.92
N THR A 101 1.52 -3.17 5.64
CA THR A 101 1.99 -3.51 4.29
C THR A 101 0.87 -4.16 3.49
N THR A 102 0.79 -3.92 2.17
CA THR A 102 0.03 -4.85 1.31
C THR A 102 0.81 -6.16 1.19
N SER A 103 0.29 -7.22 1.80
CA SER A 103 0.96 -8.52 1.97
C SER A 103 -0.03 -9.68 1.73
N GLU A 104 0.43 -10.92 1.96
CA GLU A 104 -0.39 -12.13 1.80
C GLU A 104 -1.35 -12.31 3.00
N PRO A 105 -2.67 -12.51 2.78
CA PRO A 105 -3.62 -12.86 3.84
C PRO A 105 -3.24 -14.10 4.65
N SER A 106 -2.68 -15.12 3.99
CA SER A 106 -2.14 -16.32 4.62
C SER A 106 -0.99 -16.01 5.60
N LEU A 107 -0.08 -15.09 5.23
CA LEU A 107 1.00 -14.64 6.11
C LEU A 107 0.47 -13.84 7.32
N ALA A 108 -0.56 -13.01 7.14
CA ALA A 108 -1.20 -12.31 8.27
C ALA A 108 -1.76 -13.29 9.32
N LYS A 109 -2.39 -14.39 8.88
CA LYS A 109 -2.86 -15.45 9.78
C LYS A 109 -1.71 -16.16 10.50
N GLU A 110 -0.62 -16.46 9.80
CA GLU A 110 0.57 -17.05 10.41
C GLU A 110 1.17 -16.14 11.49
N ILE A 111 1.29 -14.84 11.21
CA ILE A 111 1.79 -13.85 12.18
C ILE A 111 0.86 -13.79 13.40
N TYR A 112 -0.45 -13.80 13.18
CA TYR A 112 -1.44 -13.82 14.26
C TYR A 112 -1.28 -15.03 15.18
N GLU A 113 -1.17 -16.24 14.63
CA GLU A 113 -0.99 -17.45 15.45
C GLU A 113 0.35 -17.43 16.21
N ALA A 114 1.43 -17.01 15.56
CA ALA A 114 2.75 -16.89 16.21
C ALA A 114 2.76 -15.84 17.33
N ALA A 115 2.07 -14.71 17.13
CA ALA A 115 1.94 -13.66 18.14
C ALA A 115 1.13 -14.14 19.35
N LYS A 116 0.02 -14.84 19.09
CA LYS A 116 -0.86 -15.39 20.12
C LYS A 116 -0.14 -16.34 21.06
N LEU A 117 0.73 -17.22 20.54
CA LEU A 117 1.56 -18.12 21.35
C LEU A 117 2.50 -17.39 22.32
N LYS A 118 2.82 -16.12 22.07
CA LYS A 118 3.65 -15.27 22.93
C LYS A 118 2.85 -14.30 23.81
N GLY A 119 1.52 -14.37 23.78
CA GLY A 119 0.65 -13.41 24.47
C GLY A 119 0.68 -12.01 23.85
N VAL A 120 0.93 -11.92 22.55
CA VAL A 120 1.01 -10.66 21.78
C VAL A 120 -0.20 -10.60 20.84
N SER A 121 -0.85 -9.43 20.74
CA SER A 121 -1.91 -9.22 19.76
C SER A 121 -1.35 -8.84 18.40
N SER A 122 -2.01 -9.25 17.32
CA SER A 122 -1.59 -8.93 15.96
C SER A 122 -2.76 -8.42 15.12
N LEU A 123 -2.51 -7.37 14.33
CA LEU A 123 -3.43 -6.82 13.35
C LEU A 123 -2.76 -6.77 11.97
N ASP A 124 -3.51 -7.12 10.92
CA ASP A 124 -3.19 -6.74 9.55
C ASP A 124 -4.04 -5.53 9.15
N ALA A 125 -3.38 -4.40 8.88
CA ALA A 125 -4.03 -3.11 8.65
C ALA A 125 -3.52 -2.42 7.36
N PRO A 126 -3.54 -3.07 6.19
CA PRO A 126 -3.10 -2.47 4.94
C PRO A 126 -3.88 -1.19 4.59
N VAL A 127 -3.24 -0.32 3.82
CA VAL A 127 -3.75 1.04 3.55
C VAL A 127 -4.01 1.31 2.06
N SER A 128 -4.87 2.29 1.79
CA SER A 128 -5.09 2.87 0.45
C SER A 128 -5.17 4.39 0.53
N GLY A 129 -4.78 5.09 -0.56
CA GLY A 129 -4.68 6.56 -0.62
C GLY A 129 -3.33 7.10 -1.09
N GLY A 130 -2.33 6.22 -1.26
CA GLY A 130 -1.01 6.58 -1.78
C GLY A 130 -0.21 7.51 -0.86
N ASP A 131 0.89 8.04 -1.40
CA ASP A 131 1.82 8.93 -0.70
C ASP A 131 1.15 10.25 -0.27
N VAL A 132 0.21 10.77 -1.08
CA VAL A 132 -0.61 11.94 -0.75
C VAL A 132 -1.44 11.66 0.50
N GLY A 133 -2.20 10.55 0.51
CA GLY A 133 -3.03 10.20 1.66
C GLY A 133 -2.23 9.98 2.94
N ALA A 134 -1.03 9.40 2.82
CA ALA A 134 -0.12 9.23 3.95
C ALA A 134 0.37 10.58 4.51
N ARG A 135 0.73 11.54 3.64
CA ARG A 135 1.14 12.89 4.05
C ARG A 135 0.00 13.67 4.70
N GLU A 136 -1.21 13.54 4.18
CA GLU A 136 -2.38 14.31 4.62
C GLU A 136 -3.14 13.67 5.79
N GLY A 137 -2.80 12.43 6.16
CA GLY A 137 -3.51 11.69 7.20
C GLY A 137 -4.92 11.29 6.77
N THR A 138 -5.10 10.97 5.48
CA THR A 138 -6.40 10.68 4.86
C THR A 138 -6.51 9.25 4.34
N LEU A 139 -5.60 8.36 4.75
CA LEU A 139 -5.61 6.97 4.32
C LEU A 139 -6.93 6.26 4.66
N SER A 140 -7.30 5.33 3.79
CA SER A 140 -8.24 4.26 4.13
C SER A 140 -7.46 3.11 4.73
N ILE A 141 -7.86 2.64 5.92
CA ILE A 141 -7.18 1.58 6.68
C ILE A 141 -8.16 0.42 6.86
N MET A 142 -7.78 -0.76 6.36
CA MET A 142 -8.60 -1.98 6.35
C MET A 142 -8.02 -2.94 7.38
N VAL A 143 -8.67 -3.10 8.53
CA VAL A 143 -8.08 -3.79 9.70
C VAL A 143 -8.67 -5.17 9.88
N GLY A 144 -7.84 -6.21 9.84
CA GLY A 144 -8.12 -7.57 10.30
C GLY A 144 -7.50 -7.82 11.67
N GLY A 145 -8.19 -8.60 12.51
CA GLY A 145 -7.74 -9.01 13.85
C GLY A 145 -8.84 -8.91 14.90
N ASP A 146 -8.45 -9.04 16.17
CA ASP A 146 -9.40 -9.10 17.29
C ASP A 146 -10.04 -7.72 17.58
N PRO A 147 -11.38 -7.63 17.74
CA PRO A 147 -12.08 -6.36 17.91
C PRO A 147 -11.52 -5.46 19.00
N ASN A 148 -11.18 -6.03 20.17
CA ASN A 148 -10.65 -5.26 21.30
C ASN A 148 -9.27 -4.65 20.99
N THR A 149 -8.42 -5.39 20.26
CA THR A 149 -7.12 -4.88 19.82
C THR A 149 -7.31 -3.76 18.80
N VAL A 150 -8.26 -3.91 17.87
CA VAL A 150 -8.59 -2.85 16.91
C VAL A 150 -9.06 -1.59 17.62
N GLU A 151 -10.00 -1.71 18.57
CA GLU A 151 -10.49 -0.59 19.36
C GLU A 151 -9.37 0.13 20.12
N SER A 152 -8.49 -0.63 20.78
CA SER A 152 -7.35 -0.05 21.52
C SER A 152 -6.31 0.64 20.62
N THR A 153 -6.20 0.24 19.35
CA THR A 153 -5.26 0.81 18.38
C THR A 153 -5.87 1.96 17.56
N LEU A 154 -7.20 2.11 17.60
CA LEU A 154 -7.94 3.10 16.81
C LEU A 154 -7.40 4.54 16.96
N PRO A 155 -7.05 5.05 18.16
CA PRO A 155 -6.52 6.40 18.30
C PRO A 155 -5.20 6.66 17.54
N LEU A 156 -4.43 5.61 17.22
CA LEU A 156 -3.21 5.71 16.40
C LEU A 156 -3.55 5.68 14.91
N PHE A 157 -4.52 4.86 14.49
CA PHE A 157 -4.99 4.82 13.11
C PHE A 157 -5.61 6.15 12.68
N GLU A 158 -6.37 6.81 13.56
CA GLU A 158 -7.01 8.10 13.31
C GLU A 158 -6.02 9.25 13.05
N LEU A 159 -4.76 9.10 13.47
CA LEU A 159 -3.71 10.11 13.18
C LEU A 159 -3.25 10.08 11.73
N MET A 160 -3.49 8.98 11.01
CA MET A 160 -2.96 8.76 9.66
C MET A 160 -4.04 8.34 8.65
N GLY A 161 -5.28 8.16 9.08
CA GLY A 161 -6.38 7.74 8.22
C GLY A 161 -7.72 8.40 8.56
N LYS A 162 -8.60 8.47 7.56
CA LYS A 162 -9.98 9.00 7.70
C LYS A 162 -11.07 7.94 7.53
N ASN A 163 -10.77 6.83 6.86
CA ASN A 163 -11.72 5.74 6.69
C ASN A 163 -11.12 4.46 7.26
N ILE A 164 -11.44 4.16 8.51
CA ILE A 164 -10.89 3.03 9.26
C ILE A 164 -12.01 2.01 9.45
N ARG A 165 -11.80 0.78 8.98
CA ARG A 165 -12.82 -0.27 9.00
C ARG A 165 -12.25 -1.57 9.55
N HIS A 166 -12.93 -2.15 10.54
CA HIS A 166 -12.69 -3.53 10.97
C HIS A 166 -13.37 -4.47 9.99
N MET A 167 -12.58 -5.36 9.38
CA MET A 167 -13.01 -6.23 8.28
C MET A 167 -13.26 -7.68 8.71
N GLY A 168 -12.95 -8.02 9.96
CA GLY A 168 -13.03 -9.37 10.50
C GLY A 168 -11.75 -9.80 11.22
N GLY A 169 -11.55 -11.11 11.36
CA GLY A 169 -10.37 -11.67 12.00
C GLY A 169 -9.07 -11.52 11.19
N ALA A 170 -8.01 -12.19 11.64
CA ALA A 170 -6.70 -12.12 10.98
C ALA A 170 -6.75 -12.48 9.48
N GLY A 171 -6.09 -11.64 8.68
CA GLY A 171 -6.05 -11.71 7.21
C GLY A 171 -7.21 -11.02 6.50
N ALA A 172 -8.28 -10.62 7.21
CA ALA A 172 -9.42 -9.96 6.59
C ALA A 172 -9.08 -8.55 6.05
N GLY A 173 -8.14 -7.84 6.67
CA GLY A 173 -7.61 -6.57 6.18
C GLY A 173 -6.90 -6.76 4.85
N GLN A 174 -6.01 -7.76 4.75
CA GLN A 174 -5.31 -8.11 3.51
C GLN A 174 -6.27 -8.58 2.41
N HIS A 175 -7.26 -9.43 2.70
CA HIS A 175 -8.27 -9.82 1.71
C HIS A 175 -9.05 -8.60 1.20
N THR A 176 -9.42 -7.68 2.08
CA THR A 176 -10.08 -6.43 1.68
C THR A 176 -9.17 -5.58 0.81
N LYS A 177 -7.88 -5.53 1.12
CA LYS A 177 -6.89 -4.86 0.26
C LYS A 177 -6.78 -5.53 -1.10
N MET A 178 -6.87 -6.86 -1.21
CA MET A 178 -6.90 -7.54 -2.52
C MET A 178 -8.11 -7.12 -3.34
N VAL A 179 -9.30 -7.01 -2.73
CA VAL A 179 -10.48 -6.46 -3.41
C VAL A 179 -10.20 -5.05 -3.96
N ASN A 180 -9.58 -4.19 -3.15
CA ASN A 180 -9.21 -2.83 -3.58
C ASN A 180 -8.23 -2.85 -4.78
N GLN A 181 -7.19 -3.69 -4.74
CA GLN A 181 -6.20 -3.75 -5.82
C GLN A 181 -6.76 -4.35 -7.11
N ILE A 182 -7.66 -5.34 -7.01
CA ILE A 182 -8.37 -5.90 -8.16
C ILE A 182 -9.18 -4.81 -8.87
N LEU A 183 -10.00 -4.06 -8.12
CA LEU A 183 -10.82 -2.97 -8.65
C LEU A 183 -9.96 -1.91 -9.35
N ILE A 184 -8.84 -1.50 -8.74
CA ILE A 184 -7.93 -0.52 -9.33
C ILE A 184 -7.35 -1.08 -10.65
N ALA A 185 -6.92 -2.34 -10.66
CA ALA A 185 -6.22 -2.94 -11.80
C ALA A 185 -7.14 -3.07 -13.02
N THR A 186 -8.32 -3.66 -12.82
CA THR A 186 -9.27 -3.88 -13.91
C THR A 186 -9.87 -2.57 -14.42
N ASN A 187 -10.15 -1.61 -13.54
CA ASN A 187 -10.68 -0.30 -13.96
C ASN A 187 -9.65 0.50 -14.78
N MET A 188 -8.35 0.37 -14.48
CA MET A 188 -7.33 1.12 -15.21
C MET A 188 -7.23 0.70 -16.68
N ILE A 189 -7.53 -0.55 -17.03
CA ILE A 189 -7.63 -0.98 -18.43
C ILE A 189 -8.65 -0.12 -19.17
N GLY A 190 -9.89 -0.06 -18.66
CA GLY A 190 -10.96 0.72 -19.29
C GLY A 190 -10.66 2.22 -19.36
N VAL A 191 -10.02 2.78 -18.32
CA VAL A 191 -9.57 4.19 -18.33
C VAL A 191 -8.56 4.42 -19.45
N VAL A 192 -7.52 3.60 -19.54
CA VAL A 192 -6.46 3.79 -20.52
C VAL A 192 -6.96 3.53 -21.94
N GLU A 193 -7.69 2.45 -22.18
CA GLU A 193 -8.24 2.12 -23.50
C GLU A 193 -9.23 3.20 -23.97
N GLY A 194 -10.09 3.70 -23.07
CA GLY A 194 -11.01 4.79 -23.39
C GLY A 194 -10.31 6.09 -23.78
N LEU A 195 -9.22 6.45 -23.07
CA LEU A 195 -8.43 7.64 -23.40
C LEU A 195 -7.62 7.46 -24.68
N LEU A 196 -7.10 6.26 -24.93
CA LEU A 196 -6.41 5.93 -26.17
C LEU A 196 -7.37 6.03 -27.37
N TYR A 197 -8.59 5.54 -27.22
CA TYR A 197 -9.65 5.68 -28.21
C TYR A 197 -10.01 7.16 -28.45
N ALA A 198 -10.17 7.95 -27.39
CA ALA A 198 -10.47 9.38 -27.50
C ALA A 198 -9.37 10.12 -28.28
N GLN A 199 -8.09 9.82 -27.99
CA GLN A 199 -6.96 10.38 -28.73
C GLN A 199 -6.98 9.95 -30.20
N LYS A 200 -7.17 8.66 -30.49
CA LYS A 200 -7.15 8.13 -31.86
C LYS A 200 -8.33 8.62 -32.72
N SER A 201 -9.48 8.88 -32.10
CA SER A 201 -10.67 9.42 -32.76
C SER A 201 -10.63 10.94 -32.95
N GLY A 202 -9.59 11.63 -32.46
CA GLY A 202 -9.42 13.07 -32.62
C GLY A 202 -10.24 13.92 -31.65
N LEU A 203 -10.70 13.34 -30.54
CA LEU A 203 -11.39 14.09 -29.50
C LEU A 203 -10.42 14.93 -28.67
N ASP A 204 -10.91 16.04 -28.12
CA ASP A 204 -10.25 16.68 -26.99
C ASP A 204 -10.34 15.75 -25.78
N VAL A 205 -9.19 15.20 -25.38
CA VAL A 205 -9.09 14.20 -24.31
C VAL A 205 -9.51 14.79 -22.96
N GLU A 206 -9.24 16.07 -22.69
CA GLU A 206 -9.63 16.71 -21.43
C GLU A 206 -11.14 16.96 -21.36
N GLU A 207 -11.77 17.38 -22.47
CA GLU A 207 -13.24 17.47 -22.56
C GLU A 207 -13.89 16.09 -22.43
N ALA A 208 -13.34 15.07 -23.10
CA ALA A 208 -13.84 13.71 -23.01
C ALA A 208 -13.80 13.18 -21.56
N ILE A 209 -12.68 13.39 -20.85
CA ILE A 209 -12.55 13.08 -19.42
C ILE A 209 -13.65 13.77 -18.62
N ARG A 210 -13.86 15.08 -18.81
CA ARG A 210 -14.88 15.85 -18.08
C ARG A 210 -16.28 15.30 -18.32
N ALA A 211 -16.62 14.98 -19.57
CA ALA A 211 -17.93 14.45 -19.92
C ALA A 211 -18.21 13.09 -19.28
N VAL A 212 -17.26 12.15 -19.33
CA VAL A 212 -17.50 10.78 -18.85
C VAL A 212 -17.35 10.64 -17.33
N SER A 213 -16.55 11.49 -16.68
CA SER A 213 -16.28 11.41 -15.24
C SER A 213 -17.51 11.67 -14.37
N ALA A 214 -18.50 12.40 -14.88
CA ALA A 214 -19.75 12.70 -14.17
C ALA A 214 -20.83 11.63 -14.36
N GLY A 215 -20.69 10.75 -15.36
CA GLY A 215 -21.68 9.73 -15.71
C GLY A 215 -21.39 8.35 -15.11
N ALA A 216 -22.02 7.32 -15.67
CA ALA A 216 -21.86 5.93 -15.23
C ALA A 216 -20.41 5.39 -15.39
N ALA A 217 -19.59 6.01 -16.23
CA ALA A 217 -18.16 5.70 -16.38
C ALA A 217 -17.29 6.36 -15.29
N GLY A 218 -17.88 7.21 -14.44
CA GLY A 218 -17.18 7.93 -13.38
C GLY A 218 -16.51 6.98 -12.39
N SER A 219 -15.24 7.27 -12.11
CA SER A 219 -14.45 6.56 -11.11
C SER A 219 -13.34 7.46 -10.58
N TRP A 220 -12.77 7.13 -9.42
CA TRP A 220 -11.61 7.86 -8.92
C TRP A 220 -10.45 7.87 -9.94
N SER A 221 -10.24 6.75 -10.64
CA SER A 221 -9.17 6.59 -11.63
C SER A 221 -9.31 7.55 -12.80
N ILE A 222 -10.48 7.64 -13.45
CA ILE A 222 -10.65 8.57 -14.59
C ILE A 222 -10.57 10.04 -14.11
N SER A 223 -11.17 10.36 -12.98
CA SER A 223 -11.21 11.74 -12.47
C SER A 223 -9.84 12.26 -12.00
N ASN A 224 -8.98 11.38 -11.47
CA ASN A 224 -7.69 11.79 -10.87
C ASN A 224 -6.47 11.40 -11.72
N LEU A 225 -6.52 10.26 -12.41
CA LEU A 225 -5.40 9.78 -13.22
C LEU A 225 -5.59 10.07 -14.71
N GLY A 226 -6.84 10.21 -15.20
CA GLY A 226 -7.11 10.63 -16.57
C GLY A 226 -6.45 11.95 -16.98
N PRO A 227 -6.61 13.05 -16.20
CA PRO A 227 -5.93 14.31 -16.50
C PRO A 227 -4.40 14.21 -16.47
N ARG A 228 -3.85 13.29 -15.67
CA ARG A 228 -2.41 13.02 -15.63
C ARG A 228 -1.94 12.30 -16.89
N ILE A 229 -2.70 11.32 -17.36
CA ILE A 229 -2.45 10.63 -18.64
C ILE A 229 -2.49 11.64 -19.80
N ALA A 230 -3.52 12.48 -19.87
CA ALA A 230 -3.66 13.51 -20.91
C ALA A 230 -2.45 14.47 -20.95
N LYS A 231 -1.88 14.79 -19.79
CA LYS A 231 -0.69 15.64 -19.62
C LYS A 231 0.63 14.87 -19.67
N ARG A 232 0.61 13.57 -20.04
CA ARG A 232 1.77 12.66 -20.06
C ARG A 232 2.54 12.61 -18.73
N ASN A 233 1.86 12.86 -17.61
CA ASN A 233 2.41 12.77 -16.27
C ASN A 233 2.26 11.35 -15.72
N PHE A 234 3.38 10.62 -15.75
CA PHE A 234 3.47 9.25 -15.25
C PHE A 234 4.19 9.15 -13.89
N ASP A 235 4.32 10.27 -13.18
CA ASP A 235 4.95 10.25 -11.85
C ASP A 235 4.19 9.31 -10.90
N PRO A 236 4.89 8.58 -10.04
CA PRO A 236 4.28 7.58 -9.19
C PRO A 236 3.51 8.21 -8.04
N GLY A 237 2.20 7.93 -7.95
CA GLY A 237 1.50 7.87 -6.66
C GLY A 237 1.55 6.46 -6.05
N PHE A 238 1.61 5.45 -6.92
CA PHE A 238 1.85 4.05 -6.58
C PHE A 238 2.63 3.39 -7.71
N PHE A 239 3.75 2.74 -7.37
CA PHE A 239 4.68 2.16 -8.34
C PHE A 239 4.10 0.93 -9.03
N VAL A 240 4.29 0.84 -10.36
CA VAL A 240 3.91 -0.34 -11.15
C VAL A 240 4.53 -1.63 -10.60
N GLU A 241 5.80 -1.63 -10.18
CA GLU A 241 6.43 -2.84 -9.65
C GLU A 241 5.75 -3.37 -8.38
N HIS A 242 5.26 -2.48 -7.51
CA HIS A 242 4.49 -2.87 -6.33
C HIS A 242 3.07 -3.29 -6.72
N PHE A 243 2.51 -2.70 -7.77
CA PHE A 243 1.20 -3.09 -8.25
C PHE A 243 1.18 -4.49 -8.87
N VAL A 244 2.20 -4.83 -9.66
CA VAL A 244 2.42 -6.19 -10.16
C VAL A 244 2.55 -7.19 -9.01
N LYS A 245 3.28 -6.83 -7.95
CA LYS A 245 3.37 -7.65 -6.73
C LYS A 245 1.98 -7.84 -6.10
N ASP A 246 1.19 -6.79 -5.92
CA ASP A 246 -0.14 -6.87 -5.33
C ASP A 246 -1.10 -7.75 -6.16
N MET A 247 -1.12 -7.59 -7.49
CA MET A 247 -1.93 -8.45 -8.37
C MET A 247 -1.48 -9.92 -8.32
N GLY A 248 -0.17 -10.17 -8.22
CA GLY A 248 0.37 -11.52 -8.01
C GLY A 248 -0.12 -12.17 -6.71
N ILE A 249 -0.19 -11.41 -5.61
CA ILE A 249 -0.77 -11.89 -4.35
C ILE A 249 -2.25 -12.22 -4.53
N ALA A 250 -3.02 -11.31 -5.14
CA ALA A 250 -4.45 -11.51 -5.37
C ALA A 250 -4.74 -12.74 -6.25
N LEU A 251 -3.94 -12.99 -7.30
CA LEU A 251 -4.06 -14.18 -8.15
C LEU A 251 -3.74 -15.47 -7.38
N LYS A 252 -2.70 -15.47 -6.56
CA LYS A 252 -2.32 -16.63 -5.72
C LYS A 252 -3.41 -16.96 -4.69
N GLU A 253 -3.97 -15.95 -4.03
CA GLU A 253 -5.06 -16.14 -3.08
C GLU A 253 -6.34 -16.62 -3.78
N ALA A 254 -6.62 -16.12 -4.99
CA ALA A 254 -7.75 -16.58 -5.79
C ALA A 254 -7.60 -18.06 -6.19
N ASP A 255 -6.41 -18.48 -6.61
CA ASP A 255 -6.09 -19.89 -6.90
C ASP A 255 -6.31 -20.79 -5.68
N GLY A 256 -5.82 -20.38 -4.50
CA GLY A 256 -6.04 -21.11 -3.25
C GLY A 256 -7.52 -21.22 -2.83
N MET A 257 -8.38 -20.34 -3.34
CA MET A 257 -9.84 -20.39 -3.14
C MET A 257 -10.59 -21.09 -4.28
N ASN A 258 -9.91 -21.63 -5.30
CA ASN A 258 -10.50 -22.13 -6.55
C ASN A 258 -11.38 -21.06 -7.25
N LEU A 259 -10.95 -19.80 -7.22
CA LEU A 259 -11.65 -18.66 -7.81
C LEU A 259 -10.95 -18.18 -9.09
N SER A 260 -11.66 -18.22 -10.21
CA SER A 260 -11.13 -17.72 -11.49
C SER A 260 -11.37 -16.21 -11.65
N LEU A 261 -10.29 -15.43 -11.82
CA LEU A 261 -10.32 -13.98 -12.01
C LEU A 261 -9.65 -13.56 -13.33
N PRO A 262 -10.27 -13.84 -14.50
CA PRO A 262 -9.65 -13.58 -15.80
C PRO A 262 -9.33 -12.11 -16.07
N GLY A 263 -10.18 -11.19 -15.59
CA GLY A 263 -9.92 -9.74 -15.72
C GLY A 263 -8.67 -9.29 -14.97
N LEU A 264 -8.45 -9.82 -13.77
CA LEU A 264 -7.23 -9.57 -12.99
C LEU A 264 -6.00 -10.17 -13.68
N ALA A 265 -6.13 -11.40 -14.21
CA ALA A 265 -5.04 -12.06 -14.92
C ALA A 265 -4.59 -11.25 -16.15
N LEU A 266 -5.54 -10.72 -16.92
CA LEU A 266 -5.26 -9.81 -18.03
C LEU A 266 -4.55 -8.54 -17.56
N ALA A 267 -5.10 -7.86 -16.54
CA ALA A 267 -4.50 -6.64 -15.99
C ALA A 267 -3.04 -6.88 -15.54
N ASN A 268 -2.80 -8.01 -14.87
CA ASN A 268 -1.47 -8.39 -14.43
C ASN A 268 -0.50 -8.55 -15.61
N GLN A 269 -0.89 -9.22 -16.70
CA GLN A 269 -0.04 -9.37 -17.88
C GLN A 269 0.28 -8.03 -18.55
N LEU A 270 -0.70 -7.13 -18.63
CA LEU A 270 -0.48 -5.79 -19.17
C LEU A 270 0.51 -4.99 -18.33
N TYR A 271 0.42 -5.05 -17.00
CA TYR A 271 1.39 -4.38 -16.12
C TYR A 271 2.76 -5.05 -16.07
N VAL A 272 2.84 -6.37 -16.28
CA VAL A 272 4.12 -7.05 -16.53
C VAL A 272 4.77 -6.47 -17.79
N ALA A 273 4.00 -6.20 -18.85
CA ALA A 273 4.52 -5.53 -20.04
C ALA A 273 5.02 -4.12 -19.74
N VAL A 274 4.27 -3.30 -19.00
CA VAL A 274 4.72 -1.96 -18.55
C VAL A 274 6.08 -2.05 -17.83
N LYS A 275 6.24 -3.02 -16.92
CA LYS A 275 7.51 -3.24 -16.23
C LYS A 275 8.62 -3.68 -17.18
N ALA A 276 8.35 -4.61 -18.10
CA ALA A 276 9.31 -5.12 -19.08
C ALA A 276 9.81 -4.02 -20.02
N GLN A 277 8.99 -3.01 -20.29
CA GLN A 277 9.34 -1.82 -21.07
C GLN A 277 10.16 -0.78 -20.28
N GLY A 278 10.56 -1.07 -19.04
CA GLY A 278 11.37 -0.17 -18.20
C GLY A 278 10.56 0.83 -17.38
N HIS A 279 9.23 0.73 -17.38
CA HIS A 279 8.34 1.69 -16.70
C HIS A 279 7.89 1.24 -15.30
N GLY A 280 8.58 0.26 -14.70
CA GLY A 280 8.23 -0.30 -13.38
C GLY A 280 8.21 0.71 -12.22
N ARG A 281 8.95 1.82 -12.35
CA ARG A 281 9.03 2.90 -11.36
C ARG A 281 8.10 4.09 -11.66
N LEU A 282 7.27 4.00 -12.69
CA LEU A 282 6.23 4.97 -12.96
C LEU A 282 4.96 4.64 -12.18
N GLY A 283 4.01 5.57 -12.18
CA GLY A 283 2.69 5.39 -11.58
C GLY A 283 1.82 4.42 -12.37
N THR A 284 0.84 3.80 -11.72
CA THR A 284 -0.09 2.83 -12.35
C THR A 284 -0.75 3.31 -13.66
N GLN A 285 -0.92 4.62 -13.84
CA GLN A 285 -1.46 5.22 -15.06
C GLN A 285 -0.53 5.10 -16.28
N SER A 286 0.73 4.67 -16.09
CA SER A 286 1.68 4.37 -17.17
C SER A 286 1.33 3.13 -17.98
N LEU A 287 0.25 2.41 -17.64
CA LEU A 287 -0.34 1.39 -18.51
C LEU A 287 -0.60 1.94 -19.93
N MET A 288 -0.86 3.23 -20.07
CA MET A 288 -0.95 3.93 -21.36
C MET A 288 0.26 3.67 -22.25
N LEU A 289 1.49 3.74 -21.71
CA LEU A 289 2.72 3.57 -22.49
C LEU A 289 2.80 2.17 -23.11
N ALA A 290 2.38 1.14 -22.36
CA ALA A 290 2.37 -0.22 -22.87
C ALA A 290 1.34 -0.43 -23.97
N LEU A 291 0.14 0.16 -23.84
CA LEU A 291 -0.89 0.05 -24.87
C LEU A 291 -0.55 0.88 -26.12
N GLU A 292 0.09 2.05 -25.97
CA GLU A 292 0.62 2.83 -27.09
C GLU A 292 1.63 2.01 -27.90
N GLN A 293 2.58 1.35 -27.22
CA GLN A 293 3.56 0.51 -27.89
C GLN A 293 2.92 -0.68 -28.62
N LEU A 294 1.90 -1.33 -28.04
CA LEU A 294 1.14 -2.39 -28.71
C LEU A 294 0.44 -1.93 -29.98
N ASN A 295 0.13 -0.64 -30.10
CA ASN A 295 -0.52 -0.03 -31.25
C ASN A 295 0.47 0.71 -32.18
N GLY A 296 1.78 0.58 -31.98
CA GLY A 296 2.80 1.26 -32.81
C GLY A 296 2.82 2.78 -32.66
N ILE A 297 2.33 3.30 -31.53
CA ILE A 297 2.32 4.73 -31.21
C ILE A 297 3.59 5.02 -30.39
N ASP A 298 4.41 5.97 -30.84
CA ASP A 298 5.58 6.42 -30.07
C ASP A 298 5.13 7.19 -28.82
N SER A 299 5.95 7.12 -27.77
CA SER A 299 5.83 7.85 -26.50
C SER A 299 5.71 9.38 -26.64
N SER A 300 6.09 9.94 -27.80
CA SER A 300 5.87 11.33 -28.20
C SER A 300 4.43 11.62 -28.67
N GLY A 301 3.58 10.61 -28.83
CA GLY A 301 2.25 10.69 -29.44
C GLY A 301 2.26 10.63 -30.97
N THR A 302 3.40 10.35 -31.59
CA THR A 302 3.56 10.27 -33.05
C THR A 302 3.47 8.82 -33.52
N GLU A 303 2.74 8.52 -34.59
CA GLU A 303 2.72 7.17 -35.16
C GLU A 303 4.12 6.79 -35.71
N ILE A 304 4.60 5.59 -35.36
CA ILE A 304 5.79 5.05 -36.00
C ILE A 304 5.40 4.66 -37.42
N LYS A 305 5.88 5.41 -38.41
CA LYS A 305 5.72 5.02 -39.82
C LYS A 305 6.40 3.68 -40.04
N SER A 306 5.62 2.63 -40.25
CA SER A 306 6.12 1.33 -40.69
C SER A 306 6.70 1.49 -42.10
N THR A 307 7.99 1.19 -42.26
CA THR A 307 8.61 0.87 -43.56
C THR A 307 8.19 -0.51 -44.03
#